data_AF-A0A3D9MVZ4-F1
#
_entry.id   AF-A0A3D9MVZ4-F1
#
_cell.length_a   1.000
_cell.length_b   1.000
_cell.length_c   1.000
_cell.angle_alpha   90.00
_cell.angle_beta   90.00
_cell.angle_gamma   90.00
#
_symmetry.space_group_name_H-M   'P 1'
#
loop_
_entity.id
_entity.type
_entity.pdbx_description
1 polymer ?
#
loop_
_entity_poly.entity_id
_entity_poly.type
_entity_poly.pdbx_seq_one_letter_code
_entity_poly.pdbx_strand_id
1 'polypeptide(L)'
;MSDTEIAPKVPGQNDEQVKLRKLFEPIRMGPHTLRHRVVMAPLTRSRASRPGNIPSQLNACYYAQRAAAALIISEATQVSMQGQGYAWTPGIHSREQVEGWRLVADAVHEAGGLMFMQLWHVGRISHPSLQPDEMLPVAPSALLPKAEAFAQERGEAPRSVIDGRWR
;
A
#
# COMPACT_ATOMS: atom_id res chain seq x y z
N MET A 1 -48.08 -14.63 35.67
CA MET A 1 -47.70 -14.77 34.25
C MET A 1 -46.60 -13.76 34.03
N SER A 2 -45.46 -14.25 33.55
CA SER A 2 -44.10 -13.77 33.79
C SER A 2 -43.80 -12.38 33.25
N ASP A 3 -43.20 -11.58 34.13
CA ASP A 3 -42.34 -10.44 33.86
C ASP A 3 -41.44 -10.71 32.65
N THR A 4 -41.57 -9.90 31.60
CA THR A 4 -40.48 -9.77 30.62
C THR A 4 -39.65 -8.58 31.06
N GLU A 5 -38.65 -8.91 31.88
CA GLU A 5 -37.60 -8.04 32.36
C GLU A 5 -36.96 -7.32 31.15
N ILE A 6 -37.15 -6.01 31.05
CA ILE A 6 -36.37 -5.18 30.14
C ILE A 6 -34.96 -5.18 30.72
N ALA A 7 -34.07 -5.98 30.12
CA ALA A 7 -32.67 -6.06 30.53
C ALA A 7 -32.07 -4.65 30.70
N PRO A 8 -31.32 -4.39 31.78
CA PRO A 8 -30.81 -3.06 32.06
C PRO A 8 -29.86 -2.61 30.95
N LYS A 9 -30.06 -1.39 30.42
CA LYS A 9 -29.14 -0.73 29.49
C LYS A 9 -27.76 -0.66 30.13
N VAL A 10 -26.76 -1.31 29.50
CA VAL A 10 -25.36 -1.22 29.92
C VAL A 10 -24.83 0.18 29.56
N PRO A 11 -24.34 0.97 30.53
CA PRO A 11 -23.72 2.26 30.25
C PRO A 11 -22.51 2.08 29.32
N GLY A 12 -22.49 2.80 28.19
CA GLY A 12 -21.39 2.77 27.21
C GLY A 12 -21.67 2.02 25.90
N GLN A 13 -22.67 1.13 25.83
CA GLN A 13 -22.99 0.37 24.61
C GLN A 13 -23.59 1.23 23.48
N ASN A 14 -24.24 2.35 23.81
CA ASN A 14 -24.90 3.21 22.82
C ASN A 14 -23.91 4.05 22.00
N ASP A 15 -22.84 4.57 22.60
CA ASP A 15 -21.88 5.44 21.90
C ASP A 15 -21.01 4.67 20.92
N GLU A 16 -20.64 3.43 21.26
CA GLU A 16 -19.84 2.57 20.39
C GLU A 16 -20.66 2.06 19.19
N GLN A 17 -21.93 1.69 19.40
CA GLN A 17 -22.85 1.36 18.32
C GLN A 17 -23.13 2.57 17.40
N VAL A 18 -23.28 3.77 17.96
CA VAL A 18 -23.42 5.02 17.17
C VAL A 18 -22.14 5.34 16.39
N LYS A 19 -20.95 5.10 16.96
CA LYS A 19 -19.67 5.25 16.26
C LYS A 19 -19.51 4.26 15.10
N LEU A 20 -19.88 2.99 15.29
CA LEU A 20 -19.84 1.98 14.23
C LEU A 20 -20.84 2.28 13.11
N ARG A 21 -22.02 2.84 13.41
CA ARG A 21 -22.97 3.28 12.38
C ARG A 21 -22.35 4.32 11.43
N LYS A 22 -21.59 5.28 11.96
CA LYS A 22 -20.92 6.30 11.14
C LYS A 22 -19.93 5.71 10.13
N LEU A 23 -19.31 4.56 10.43
CA LEU A 23 -18.39 3.91 9.49
C LEU A 23 -19.07 3.49 8.19
N PHE A 24 -20.38 3.20 8.22
CA PHE A 24 -21.14 2.74 7.06
C PHE A 24 -21.97 3.84 6.39
N GLU A 25 -21.86 5.09 6.87
CA GLU A 25 -22.50 6.25 6.26
C GLU A 25 -21.63 6.85 5.14
N PRO A 26 -22.25 7.32 4.03
CA PRO A 26 -21.53 8.04 2.99
C PRO A 26 -20.80 9.28 3.50
N ILE A 27 -19.70 9.63 2.83
CA ILE A 27 -18.94 10.86 3.11
C ILE A 27 -18.40 11.46 1.80
N ARG A 28 -18.43 12.79 1.71
CA ARG A 28 -17.79 13.50 0.59
C ARG A 28 -16.30 13.66 0.85
N MET A 29 -15.48 13.30 -0.13
CA MET A 29 -14.03 13.44 -0.13
C MET A 29 -13.59 14.08 -1.45
N GLY A 30 -13.31 15.38 -1.44
CA GLY A 30 -13.00 16.14 -2.65
C GLY A 30 -14.11 16.01 -3.70
N PRO A 31 -13.80 15.51 -4.93
CA PRO A 31 -14.79 15.29 -5.97
C PRO A 31 -15.57 13.98 -5.84
N HIS A 32 -15.18 13.08 -4.93
CA HIS A 32 -15.80 11.76 -4.78
C HIS A 32 -16.79 11.73 -3.61
N THR A 33 -17.87 10.98 -3.79
CA THR A 33 -18.75 10.57 -2.68
C THR A 33 -18.48 9.11 -2.38
N LEU A 34 -17.88 8.84 -1.23
CA LEU A 34 -17.61 7.49 -0.76
C LEU A 34 -18.88 6.86 -0.21
N ARG A 35 -19.11 5.57 -0.51
CA ARG A 35 -20.30 4.82 -0.04
C ARG A 35 -20.32 4.61 1.48
N HIS A 36 -19.14 4.57 2.09
CA HIS A 36 -18.92 4.41 3.53
C HIS A 36 -17.50 4.92 3.87
N ARG A 37 -17.04 4.75 5.10
CA ARG A 37 -15.78 5.34 5.61
C ARG A 37 -14.67 4.30 5.86
N VAL A 38 -14.83 3.10 5.30
CA VAL A 38 -13.83 2.02 5.44
C VAL A 38 -12.88 2.08 4.24
N VAL A 39 -11.64 2.46 4.51
CA VAL A 39 -10.57 2.60 3.51
C VAL A 39 -9.59 1.43 3.66
N MET A 40 -9.18 0.83 2.55
CA MET A 40 -8.04 -0.07 2.55
C MET A 40 -6.76 0.76 2.59
N ALA A 41 -6.04 0.67 3.71
CA ALA A 41 -4.74 1.31 3.89
C ALA A 41 -3.72 0.82 2.85
N PRO A 42 -2.69 1.63 2.53
CA PRO A 42 -1.59 1.19 1.68
C PRO A 42 -0.77 0.10 2.38
N LEU A 43 -0.59 -1.03 1.70
CA LEU A 43 0.06 -2.22 2.27
C LEU A 43 1.05 -2.81 1.28
N THR A 44 2.35 -2.57 1.46
CA THR A 44 3.41 -3.16 0.64
C THR A 44 3.36 -4.68 0.66
N ARG A 45 3.24 -5.32 -0.52
CA ARG A 45 3.09 -6.78 -0.63
C ARG A 45 4.28 -7.48 -1.27
N SER A 46 5.19 -6.72 -1.89
CA SER A 46 6.40 -7.22 -2.58
C SER A 46 6.09 -8.35 -3.58
N ARG A 47 5.08 -8.12 -4.44
CA ARG A 47 4.57 -9.09 -5.43
C ARG A 47 4.53 -8.53 -6.85
N ALA A 48 5.32 -7.51 -7.15
CA ALA A 48 5.47 -7.05 -8.54
C ALA A 48 6.26 -8.08 -9.38
N SER A 49 5.97 -8.13 -10.68
CA SER A 49 6.64 -9.00 -11.62
C SER A 49 8.12 -8.66 -11.77
N ARG A 50 8.89 -9.69 -12.17
CA ARG A 50 10.30 -9.59 -12.53
C ARG A 50 10.49 -9.94 -14.02
N PRO A 51 11.39 -9.25 -14.72
CA PRO A 51 11.99 -7.96 -14.36
C PRO A 51 10.97 -6.81 -14.43
N GLY A 52 11.35 -5.62 -13.98
CA GLY A 52 10.63 -4.38 -14.30
C GLY A 52 9.68 -3.83 -13.22
N ASN A 53 9.45 -4.55 -12.12
CA ASN A 53 8.58 -4.08 -11.02
C ASN A 53 7.16 -3.73 -11.51
N ILE A 54 6.62 -4.56 -12.41
CA ILE A 54 5.33 -4.32 -13.08
C ILE A 54 4.21 -5.04 -12.31
N PRO A 55 3.09 -4.39 -11.96
CA PRO A 55 1.91 -5.09 -11.45
C PRO A 55 1.40 -6.13 -12.44
N SER A 56 1.00 -7.29 -11.92
CA SER A 56 0.54 -8.45 -12.69
C SER A 56 -0.97 -8.70 -12.53
N GLN A 57 -1.50 -9.71 -13.24
CA GLN A 57 -2.87 -10.20 -13.02
C GLN A 57 -3.14 -10.62 -11.56
N LEU A 58 -2.11 -11.12 -10.85
CA LEU A 58 -2.23 -11.45 -9.42
C LEU A 58 -2.54 -10.20 -8.59
N ASN A 59 -1.88 -9.08 -8.90
CA ASN A 59 -2.12 -7.81 -8.22
C ASN A 59 -3.53 -7.29 -8.54
N ALA A 60 -3.97 -7.37 -9.81
CA ALA A 60 -5.31 -6.96 -10.21
C ALA A 60 -6.40 -7.77 -9.47
N CYS A 61 -6.28 -9.10 -9.45
CA CYS A 61 -7.17 -9.98 -8.70
C CYS A 61 -7.19 -9.63 -7.19
N TYR A 62 -6.03 -9.37 -6.60
CA TYR A 62 -5.90 -9.00 -5.20
C TYR A 62 -6.67 -7.72 -4.83
N TYR A 63 -6.57 -6.67 -5.65
CA TYR A 63 -7.27 -5.41 -5.40
C TYR A 63 -8.76 -5.49 -5.75
N ALA A 64 -9.13 -6.18 -6.84
CA ALA A 64 -10.54 -6.36 -7.22
C ALA A 64 -11.36 -7.04 -6.11
N GLN A 65 -10.79 -8.07 -5.46
CA GLN A 65 -11.41 -8.72 -4.29
C GLN A 65 -11.71 -7.77 -3.11
N ARG A 66 -11.10 -6.58 -3.09
CA ARG A 66 -11.22 -5.58 -2.02
C ARG A 66 -11.96 -4.33 -2.46
N ALA A 67 -12.53 -4.30 -3.66
CA ALA A 67 -13.29 -3.18 -4.21
C ALA A 67 -14.56 -2.81 -3.40
N ALA A 68 -14.95 -3.67 -2.46
CA ALA A 68 -15.96 -3.35 -1.45
C ALA A 68 -15.51 -2.27 -0.45
N ALA A 69 -14.20 -2.00 -0.31
CA ALA A 69 -13.74 -0.82 0.41
C ALA A 69 -14.26 0.46 -0.25
N ALA A 70 -14.48 1.51 0.54
CA ALA A 70 -14.97 2.77 0.02
C ALA A 70 -13.91 3.46 -0.84
N LEU A 71 -12.64 3.29 -0.46
CA LEU A 71 -11.47 3.70 -1.21
C LEU A 71 -10.37 2.67 -0.95
N ILE A 72 -9.66 2.28 -2.00
CA ILE A 72 -8.41 1.54 -1.93
C ILE A 72 -7.25 2.52 -2.11
N ILE A 73 -6.24 2.43 -1.25
CA ILE A 73 -4.95 3.06 -1.50
C ILE A 73 -3.97 1.94 -1.86
N SER A 74 -3.33 2.05 -3.02
CA SER A 74 -2.36 1.07 -3.50
C SER A 74 -1.22 0.86 -2.51
N GLU A 75 -0.50 -0.25 -2.65
CA GLU A 75 0.82 -0.38 -2.06
C GLU A 75 1.77 0.74 -2.51
N ALA A 76 2.78 1.00 -1.70
CA ALA A 76 3.77 2.04 -1.97
C ALA A 76 4.42 1.80 -3.34
N THR A 77 4.34 2.80 -4.20
CA THR A 77 4.69 2.68 -5.63
C THR A 77 5.77 3.69 -5.98
N GLN A 78 6.98 3.22 -6.31
CA GLN A 78 8.11 4.12 -6.51
C GLN A 78 7.97 4.98 -7.77
N VAL A 79 8.23 6.29 -7.63
CA VAL A 79 8.15 7.28 -8.72
C VAL A 79 9.38 7.31 -9.64
N SER A 80 10.43 6.57 -9.27
CA SER A 80 11.68 6.46 -10.03
C SER A 80 12.40 5.17 -9.63
N MET A 81 13.39 4.74 -10.42
CA MET A 81 14.25 3.62 -10.03
C MET A 81 15.01 3.90 -8.73
N GLN A 82 15.48 5.14 -8.54
CA GLN A 82 16.19 5.57 -7.31
C GLN A 82 15.30 5.50 -6.06
N GLY A 83 13.98 5.63 -6.25
CA GLY A 83 12.99 5.56 -5.18
C GLY A 83 12.70 4.16 -4.64
N GLN A 84 13.32 3.11 -5.18
CA GLN A 84 13.15 1.74 -4.71
C GLN A 84 13.99 1.45 -3.47
N GLY A 85 13.38 0.84 -2.44
CA GLY A 85 14.09 0.40 -1.21
C GLY A 85 13.80 -1.03 -0.78
N TYR A 86 12.88 -1.70 -1.47
CA TYR A 86 12.49 -3.07 -1.17
C TYR A 86 12.34 -3.86 -2.47
N ALA A 87 12.76 -5.12 -2.43
CA ALA A 87 12.60 -6.01 -3.57
C ALA A 87 11.11 -6.18 -3.95
N TRP A 88 10.86 -6.21 -5.27
CA TRP A 88 9.57 -6.54 -5.89
C TRP A 88 8.41 -5.63 -5.50
N THR A 89 8.72 -4.38 -5.15
CA THR A 89 7.75 -3.30 -5.00
C THR A 89 7.44 -2.70 -6.38
N PRO A 90 6.19 -2.36 -6.69
CA PRO A 90 5.81 -1.88 -8.03
C PRO A 90 6.24 -0.44 -8.28
N GLY A 91 6.64 -0.11 -9.52
CA GLY A 91 6.95 1.28 -9.93
C GLY A 91 5.81 1.98 -10.69
N ILE A 92 5.98 3.28 -10.97
CA ILE A 92 5.12 4.07 -11.88
C ILE A 92 5.93 5.06 -12.74
N HIS A 93 7.09 4.62 -13.21
CA HIS A 93 8.06 5.43 -13.96
C HIS A 93 8.41 4.84 -15.34
N SER A 94 7.76 3.75 -15.75
CA SER A 94 7.86 3.17 -17.08
C SER A 94 6.48 2.96 -17.71
N ARG A 95 6.43 2.81 -19.03
CA ARG A 95 5.16 2.60 -19.74
C ARG A 95 4.55 1.24 -19.42
N GLU A 96 5.38 0.21 -19.26
CA GLU A 96 4.96 -1.14 -18.88
C GLU A 96 4.35 -1.16 -17.48
N GLN A 97 4.90 -0.36 -16.56
CA GLN A 97 4.33 -0.17 -15.22
C GLN A 97 2.98 0.54 -15.28
N VAL A 98 2.83 1.55 -16.14
CA VAL A 98 1.52 2.20 -16.38
C VAL A 98 0.49 1.19 -16.88
N GLU A 99 0.84 0.34 -17.84
CA GLU A 99 -0.08 -0.70 -18.33
C GLU A 99 -0.43 -1.75 -17.25
N GLY A 100 0.56 -2.15 -16.43
CA GLY A 100 0.31 -3.03 -15.28
C GLY A 100 -0.64 -2.41 -14.26
N TRP A 101 -0.47 -1.12 -13.95
CA TRP A 101 -1.38 -0.40 -13.05
C TRP A 101 -2.75 -0.14 -13.68
N ARG A 102 -2.83 0.08 -14.99
CA ARG A 102 -4.09 0.20 -15.72
C ARG A 102 -4.92 -1.07 -15.55
N LEU A 103 -4.31 -2.26 -15.73
CA LEU A 103 -4.98 -3.53 -15.47
C LEU A 103 -5.56 -3.62 -14.04
N VAL A 104 -4.82 -3.15 -13.04
CA VAL A 104 -5.28 -3.13 -11.65
C VAL A 104 -6.44 -2.15 -11.45
N ALA A 105 -6.32 -0.93 -11.97
CA ALA A 105 -7.34 0.10 -11.85
C ALA A 105 -8.63 -0.31 -12.56
N ASP A 106 -8.53 -0.85 -13.78
CA ASP A 106 -9.64 -1.37 -14.56
C ASP A 106 -10.38 -2.46 -13.77
N ALA A 107 -9.68 -3.45 -13.22
CA ALA A 107 -10.28 -4.52 -12.42
C ALA A 107 -10.98 -4.01 -11.15
N VAL A 108 -10.44 -2.97 -10.49
CA VAL A 108 -11.12 -2.35 -9.34
C VAL A 108 -12.37 -1.59 -9.77
N HIS A 109 -12.31 -0.84 -10.87
CA HIS A 109 -13.44 -0.07 -11.38
C HIS A 109 -14.56 -0.98 -11.91
N GLU A 110 -14.22 -2.07 -12.61
CA GLU A 110 -15.17 -3.10 -13.05
C GLU A 110 -15.89 -3.74 -11.85
N ALA A 111 -15.19 -3.93 -10.72
CA ALA A 111 -15.77 -4.38 -9.46
C ALA A 111 -16.51 -3.26 -8.68
N GLY A 112 -16.66 -2.07 -9.26
CA GLY A 112 -17.35 -0.93 -8.65
C GLY A 112 -16.58 -0.23 -7.53
N GLY A 113 -15.27 -0.44 -7.43
CA GLY A 113 -14.40 0.19 -6.44
C GLY A 113 -13.86 1.54 -6.89
N LEU A 114 -13.20 2.24 -5.96
CA LEU A 114 -12.41 3.45 -6.20
C LEU A 114 -11.00 3.21 -5.67
N MET A 115 -9.97 3.60 -6.44
CA MET A 115 -8.58 3.37 -6.07
C MET A 115 -7.70 4.59 -6.33
N PHE A 116 -6.87 4.92 -5.34
CA PHE A 116 -5.79 5.91 -5.42
C PHE A 116 -4.42 5.22 -5.34
N MET A 117 -3.42 5.82 -5.96
CA MET A 117 -2.03 5.35 -5.91
C MET A 117 -1.23 6.07 -4.82
N GLN A 118 -0.52 5.32 -4.00
CA GLN A 118 0.47 5.89 -3.07
C GLN A 118 1.80 6.09 -3.79
N LEU A 119 2.08 7.35 -4.18
CA LEU A 119 3.38 7.73 -4.73
C LEU A 119 4.46 7.64 -3.65
N TRP A 120 5.61 7.07 -4.00
CA TRP A 120 6.64 6.73 -3.03
C TRP A 120 8.06 7.03 -3.52
N HIS A 121 8.90 7.44 -2.58
CA HIS A 121 10.35 7.48 -2.72
C HIS A 121 10.96 7.18 -1.34
N VAL A 122 11.77 6.12 -1.25
CA VAL A 122 12.31 5.66 0.05
C VAL A 122 13.42 6.54 0.63
N GLY A 123 14.12 7.27 -0.25
CA GLY A 123 15.31 8.03 0.13
C GLY A 123 16.37 7.10 0.72
N ARG A 124 16.84 7.40 1.93
CA ARG A 124 17.90 6.62 2.60
C ARG A 124 17.50 5.21 3.02
N ILE A 125 16.21 4.85 3.02
CA ILE A 125 15.75 3.49 3.37
C ILE A 125 15.85 2.60 2.13
N SER A 126 17.08 2.39 1.66
CA SER A 126 17.40 1.60 0.47
C SER A 126 18.81 1.02 0.61
N HIS A 127 19.28 0.31 -0.42
CA HIS A 127 20.58 -0.33 -0.48
C HIS A 127 21.19 -0.16 -1.89
N PRO A 128 22.52 0.01 -2.04
CA PRO A 128 23.17 0.12 -3.35
C PRO A 128 22.79 -1.01 -4.34
N SER A 129 22.60 -2.23 -3.85
CA SER A 129 22.16 -3.36 -4.71
C SER A 129 20.77 -3.21 -5.33
N LEU A 130 19.95 -2.28 -4.83
CA LEU A 130 18.64 -1.92 -5.38
C LEU A 130 18.69 -0.68 -6.27
N GLN A 131 19.84 -0.01 -6.32
CA GLN A 131 20.02 1.24 -7.05
C GLN A 131 20.55 0.95 -8.47
N PRO A 132 20.23 1.82 -9.44
CA PRO A 132 20.87 1.77 -10.75
C PRO A 132 22.39 1.93 -10.56
N ASP A 133 23.18 1.14 -11.27
CA ASP A 133 24.65 1.22 -11.28
C ASP A 133 25.29 1.15 -9.88
N GLU A 134 24.62 0.51 -8.91
CA GLU A 134 25.07 0.39 -7.51
C GLU A 134 25.34 1.74 -6.83
N MET A 135 24.68 2.80 -7.31
CA MET A 135 24.80 4.14 -6.72
C MET A 135 24.29 4.18 -5.28
N LEU A 136 24.74 5.17 -4.51
CA LEU A 136 24.24 5.37 -3.15
C LEU A 136 22.79 5.90 -3.16
N PRO A 137 21.91 5.36 -2.31
CA PRO A 137 20.63 5.97 -1.96
C PRO A 137 20.73 7.46 -1.62
N VAL A 138 19.79 8.25 -2.12
CA VAL A 138 19.73 9.70 -1.84
C VAL A 138 19.02 10.00 -0.53
N ALA A 139 19.42 11.09 0.12
CA ALA A 139 18.88 11.53 1.40
C ALA A 139 18.96 13.05 1.52
N PRO A 140 18.14 13.68 2.38
CA PRO A 140 18.31 15.10 2.70
C PRO A 140 19.64 15.41 3.42
N SER A 141 20.31 14.40 3.99
CA SER A 141 21.59 14.53 4.67
C SER A 141 22.32 13.19 4.68
N ALA A 142 23.65 13.21 4.76
CA ALA A 142 24.51 12.03 4.80
C ALA A 142 24.51 11.34 6.18
N LEU A 143 23.34 10.87 6.61
CA LEU A 143 23.13 10.17 7.88
C LEU A 143 22.57 8.78 7.63
N LEU A 144 23.25 7.77 8.17
CA LEU A 144 22.82 6.38 8.08
C LEU A 144 21.46 6.16 8.78
N PRO A 145 20.58 5.32 8.22
CA PRO A 145 19.35 4.94 8.88
C PRO A 145 19.63 4.01 10.08
N LYS A 146 18.77 4.10 11.11
CA LYS A 146 18.64 3.07 12.15
C LYS A 146 17.43 2.19 11.81
N ALA A 147 17.46 1.52 10.67
CA ALA A 147 16.35 0.72 10.15
C ALA A 147 16.88 -0.48 9.37
N GLU A 148 15.99 -1.35 8.92
CA GLU A 148 16.32 -2.49 8.07
C GLU A 148 15.70 -2.27 6.68
N ALA A 149 16.48 -2.48 5.62
CA ALA A 149 16.01 -2.51 4.24
C ALA A 149 16.00 -3.96 3.74
N PHE A 150 14.92 -4.35 3.05
CA PHE A 150 14.78 -5.70 2.51
C PHE A 150 15.35 -5.75 1.09
N ALA A 151 16.62 -6.09 0.98
CA ALA A 151 17.33 -6.18 -0.29
C ALA A 151 17.56 -7.64 -0.68
N GLN A 152 17.54 -7.93 -1.99
CA GLN A 152 18.01 -9.20 -2.52
C GLN A 152 19.41 -8.99 -3.09
N GLU A 153 20.41 -9.66 -2.54
CA GLU A 153 21.71 -9.84 -3.20
C GLU A 153 21.62 -11.00 -4.21
N ARG A 154 22.40 -10.96 -5.29
CA ARG A 154 22.31 -11.94 -6.39
C ARG A 154 22.42 -13.37 -5.86
N GLY A 155 21.35 -14.14 -6.02
CA GLY A 155 21.31 -15.58 -5.68
C GLY A 155 20.92 -15.91 -4.24
N GLU A 156 20.73 -14.93 -3.36
CA GLU A 156 20.34 -15.18 -1.97
C GLU A 156 18.87 -14.84 -1.68
N ALA A 157 18.34 -15.44 -0.60
CA ALA A 157 17.07 -15.03 -0.03
C ALA A 157 17.21 -13.60 0.51
N PRO A 158 16.18 -12.75 0.37
CA PRO A 158 16.27 -11.37 0.82
C PRO A 158 16.52 -11.28 2.34
N ARG A 159 17.43 -10.40 2.73
CA ARG A 159 17.85 -10.17 4.12
C ARG A 159 17.76 -8.68 4.47
N SER A 160 17.72 -8.39 5.76
CA SER A 160 17.97 -7.05 6.30
C SER A 160 19.42 -6.69 5.98
N VAL A 161 19.64 -5.68 5.15
CA VAL A 161 21.00 -5.20 4.82
C VAL A 161 21.07 -3.70 5.09
N ILE A 162 21.53 -3.33 6.28
CA ILE A 162 22.25 -2.08 6.50
C ILE A 162 23.56 -2.45 7.20
N ASP A 163 24.58 -2.86 6.44
CA ASP A 163 25.92 -2.76 6.98
C ASP A 163 26.26 -1.26 6.99
N GLY A 164 26.73 -0.74 8.12
CA GLY A 164 26.92 0.69 8.39
C GLY A 164 28.04 1.35 7.57
N ARG A 165 28.27 0.88 6.34
CA ARG A 165 29.31 1.28 5.43
C ARG A 165 28.67 1.50 4.06
N TRP A 166 28.56 2.77 3.68
CA TRP A 166 28.51 3.12 2.25
C TRP A 166 29.87 2.72 1.67
N ARG A 167 29.99 1.51 1.11
CA ARG A 167 31.17 1.09 0.36
C ARG A 167 30.75 0.73 -1.04
#